data_AF-A0A3B0V0U2-F1
#
_entry.id   AF-A0A3B0V0U2-F1
#
_cell.length_a   1.000
_cell.length_b   1.000
_cell.length_c   1.000
_cell.angle_alpha   90.00
_cell.angle_beta   90.00
_cell.angle_gamma   90.00
#
_symmetry.space_group_name_H-M   'P 1'
#
loop_
_entity.id
_entity.type
_entity.pdbx_description
1 polymer ?
#
loop_
_entity_poly.entity_id
_entity_poly.type
_entity_poly.pdbx_seq_one_letter_code
_entity_poly.pdbx_strand_id
1 'polypeptide(L)'
;MSIVEQTRIALLELFPDLAAADAEARAKAEAEAAEAAEALAPAEAEQEVTAAAATGEAETATPPPAEESAESAAPEAEAAAAPAAKEPVEEGPRQNGVAVGDYDRHGVHLDVLCDPQQVVTAAEILDQAGFFIEAITGVDWLKEDQMEVIYDYNRTDGRLCRVVVRTRIPRAEPELPSIANVYPGANWHEREAYDFFGIRFRGHPDLTRILLPEDADFYPLLKDFTP
;
A
#
# COMPACT_ATOMS: atom_id res chain seq x y z
N MET A 1 -5.60 21.89 -9.95
CA MET A 1 -4.57 20.89 -10.31
C MET A 1 -4.92 19.60 -9.57
N SER A 2 -4.84 18.43 -10.21
CA SER A 2 -5.07 17.15 -9.50
C SER A 2 -4.09 17.02 -8.33
N ILE A 3 -4.46 16.35 -7.24
CA ILE A 3 -3.51 16.12 -6.14
C ILE A 3 -2.34 15.23 -6.57
N VAL A 4 -2.59 14.33 -7.52
CA VAL A 4 -1.58 13.52 -8.22
C VAL A 4 -0.50 14.44 -8.83
N GLU A 5 -0.93 15.48 -9.56
CA GLU A 5 -0.02 16.48 -10.14
C GLU A 5 0.61 17.38 -9.06
N GLN A 6 -0.08 17.68 -7.95
CA GLN A 6 0.52 18.44 -6.84
C GLN A 6 1.62 17.64 -6.15
N THR A 7 1.42 16.33 -5.99
CA THR A 7 2.39 15.41 -5.37
C THR A 7 3.62 15.29 -6.28
N ARG A 8 3.40 15.09 -7.58
CA ARG A 8 4.44 15.15 -8.61
C ARG A 8 5.22 16.46 -8.57
N ILE A 9 4.57 17.63 -8.59
CA ILE A 9 5.28 18.92 -8.54
C ILE A 9 6.07 19.07 -7.24
N ALA A 10 5.47 18.77 -6.07
CA ALA A 10 6.17 18.87 -4.79
C ALA A 10 7.38 17.93 -4.69
N LEU A 11 7.27 16.70 -5.23
CA LEU A 11 8.40 15.76 -5.33
C LEU A 11 9.51 16.32 -6.24
N LEU A 12 9.16 16.92 -7.39
CA LEU A 12 10.15 17.50 -8.31
C LEU A 12 10.78 18.80 -7.78
N GLU A 13 10.05 19.59 -7.00
CA GLU A 13 10.58 20.80 -6.33
C GLU A 13 11.57 20.45 -5.22
N LEU A 14 11.28 19.40 -4.44
CA LEU A 14 12.17 18.92 -3.37
C LEU A 14 13.34 18.06 -3.89
N PHE A 15 13.13 17.31 -4.97
CA PHE A 15 14.09 16.37 -5.53
C PHE A 15 14.18 16.52 -7.07
N PRO A 16 14.89 17.56 -7.57
CA PRO A 16 14.96 17.83 -9.01
C PRO A 16 15.59 16.71 -9.85
N ASP A 17 16.34 15.80 -9.23
CA ASP A 17 16.89 14.61 -9.87
C ASP A 17 15.85 13.52 -10.17
N LEU A 18 14.64 13.61 -9.59
CA LEU A 18 13.50 12.79 -10.00
C LEU A 18 12.93 13.16 -11.37
N ALA A 19 13.29 14.31 -11.95
CA ALA A 19 12.72 14.78 -13.22
C ALA A 19 12.93 13.82 -14.40
N ALA A 20 14.03 13.04 -14.40
CA ALA A 20 14.27 12.01 -15.41
C ALA A 20 13.33 10.80 -15.21
N ALA A 21 13.21 10.31 -13.97
CA ALA A 21 12.36 9.18 -13.62
C ALA A 21 10.87 9.52 -13.83
N ASP A 22 10.43 10.73 -13.46
CA ASP A 22 9.06 11.19 -13.70
C ASP A 22 8.72 11.32 -15.20
N ALA A 23 9.67 11.75 -16.03
CA ALA A 23 9.47 11.82 -17.48
C ALA A 23 9.37 10.42 -18.12
N GLU A 24 10.21 9.47 -17.70
CA GLU A 24 10.17 8.08 -18.15
C GLU A 24 8.88 7.38 -17.69
N ALA A 25 8.47 7.62 -16.44
CA ALA A 25 7.21 7.18 -15.86
C ALA A 25 5.98 7.67 -16.63
N ARG A 26 5.93 8.97 -16.96
CA ARG A 26 4.84 9.53 -17.78
C ARG A 26 4.77 8.87 -19.15
N ALA A 27 5.91 8.69 -19.81
CA ALA A 27 5.95 7.99 -21.10
C ALA A 27 5.48 6.53 -21.00
N LYS A 28 5.83 5.83 -19.92
CA LYS A 28 5.37 4.46 -19.65
C LYS A 28 3.86 4.41 -19.38
N ALA A 29 3.34 5.27 -18.50
CA ALA A 29 1.91 5.31 -18.17
C ALA A 29 1.05 5.76 -19.36
N GLU A 30 1.54 6.70 -20.19
CA GLU A 30 0.87 7.08 -21.44
C GLU A 30 0.86 5.93 -22.47
N ALA A 31 1.90 5.09 -22.51
CA ALA A 31 1.95 3.89 -23.33
C ALA A 31 1.02 2.77 -22.82
N GLU A 32 1.04 2.47 -21.52
CA GLU A 32 0.15 1.47 -20.89
C GLU A 32 -1.32 1.89 -20.99
N ALA A 33 -1.63 3.18 -20.87
CA ALA A 33 -2.99 3.70 -21.09
C ALA A 33 -3.43 3.62 -22.57
N ALA A 34 -2.49 3.80 -23.51
CA ALA A 34 -2.77 3.60 -24.94
C ALA A 34 -3.01 2.12 -25.27
N GLU A 35 -2.18 1.21 -24.72
CA GLU A 35 -2.33 -0.24 -24.88
C GLU A 35 -3.64 -0.75 -24.24
N ALA A 36 -4.00 -0.27 -23.05
CA ALA A 36 -5.26 -0.59 -22.40
C ALA A 36 -6.49 -0.05 -23.16
N ALA A 37 -6.37 1.11 -23.84
CA ALA A 37 -7.41 1.65 -24.70
C ALA A 37 -7.54 0.85 -26.02
N GLU A 38 -6.44 0.34 -26.57
CA GLU A 38 -6.43 -0.53 -27.75
C GLU A 38 -6.98 -1.93 -27.43
N ALA A 39 -6.68 -2.47 -26.24
CA ALA A 39 -7.21 -3.74 -25.73
C ALA A 39 -8.72 -3.71 -25.43
N LEU A 40 -9.35 -2.52 -25.34
CA LEU A 40 -10.80 -2.37 -25.15
C LEU A 40 -11.59 -2.33 -26.48
N ALA A 41 -10.93 -2.55 -27.63
CA ALA A 41 -11.61 -2.78 -28.89
C ALA A 41 -12.33 -4.14 -28.88
N PRO A 42 -13.58 -4.24 -29.38
CA PRO A 42 -14.36 -5.48 -29.28
C PRO A 42 -13.81 -6.55 -30.24
N ALA A 43 -13.07 -7.51 -29.70
CA ALA A 43 -12.72 -8.74 -30.40
C ALA A 43 -13.97 -9.63 -30.54
N GLU A 44 -14.56 -9.67 -31.73
CA GLU A 44 -15.64 -10.59 -32.06
C GLU A 44 -15.15 -12.04 -32.00
N ALA A 45 -15.97 -12.92 -31.41
CA ALA A 45 -15.59 -14.31 -31.17
C ALA A 45 -15.95 -15.21 -32.35
N GLU A 46 -14.96 -15.87 -32.96
CA GLU A 46 -15.18 -17.06 -33.78
C GLU A 46 -14.87 -18.32 -32.96
N GLN A 47 -15.88 -19.16 -32.79
CA GLN A 47 -15.72 -20.52 -32.27
C GLN A 47 -15.37 -21.46 -33.43
N GLU A 48 -14.30 -22.24 -33.29
CA GLU A 48 -14.22 -23.54 -33.97
C GLU A 48 -13.96 -24.67 -32.97
N VAL A 49 -14.76 -25.72 -33.10
CA VAL A 49 -14.77 -26.90 -32.24
C VAL A 49 -14.04 -28.03 -32.95
N THR A 50 -12.98 -28.56 -32.36
CA THR A 50 -12.55 -29.94 -32.64
C THR A 50 -12.26 -30.68 -31.34
N ALA A 51 -12.97 -31.79 -31.14
CA ALA A 51 -12.73 -32.72 -30.05
C ALA A 51 -11.90 -33.91 -30.55
N ALA A 52 -10.88 -34.29 -29.77
CA ALA A 52 -10.28 -35.62 -29.82
C ALA A 52 -9.78 -35.98 -28.42
N ALA A 53 -10.01 -37.22 -27.99
CA ALA A 53 -9.75 -37.70 -26.64
C ALA A 53 -8.79 -38.90 -26.63
N ALA A 54 -8.44 -39.36 -25.42
CA ALA A 54 -7.67 -40.58 -25.09
C ALA A 54 -6.13 -40.46 -25.27
N THR A 55 -5.26 -41.04 -24.43
CA THR A 55 -5.44 -41.83 -23.18
C THR A 55 -4.09 -41.98 -22.46
N GLY A 56 -4.12 -42.31 -21.15
CA GLY A 56 -2.98 -42.83 -20.38
C GLY A 56 -2.07 -41.76 -19.75
N GLU A 57 -1.37 -42.02 -18.65
CA GLU A 57 -1.49 -43.08 -17.64
C GLU A 57 -0.84 -42.57 -16.34
N ALA A 58 -1.10 -43.20 -15.19
CA ALA A 58 -0.67 -42.68 -13.89
C ALA A 58 0.69 -43.23 -13.44
N GLU A 59 1.51 -42.41 -12.77
CA GLU A 59 2.53 -42.91 -11.84
C GLU A 59 2.73 -42.00 -10.63
N THR A 60 2.97 -42.62 -9.47
CA THR A 60 3.01 -42.01 -8.12
C THR A 60 4.43 -42.08 -7.52
N ALA A 61 4.89 -41.04 -6.81
CA ALA A 61 5.87 -41.20 -5.70
C ALA A 61 6.05 -39.95 -4.81
N THR A 62 6.13 -40.15 -3.48
CA THR A 62 6.53 -39.17 -2.43
C THR A 62 6.91 -39.95 -1.14
N PRO A 63 7.60 -39.38 -0.12
CA PRO A 63 8.94 -38.75 -0.05
C PRO A 63 9.97 -39.84 0.37
N PRO A 64 10.56 -40.01 1.59
CA PRO A 64 11.09 -39.16 2.71
C PRO A 64 12.66 -39.13 2.69
N PRO A 65 13.44 -38.93 3.79
CA PRO A 65 13.33 -38.14 5.05
C PRO A 65 14.39 -36.99 5.10
N ALA A 66 14.32 -35.88 5.87
CA ALA A 66 14.17 -35.60 7.32
C ALA A 66 15.51 -35.40 8.10
N GLU A 67 15.43 -34.66 9.22
CA GLU A 67 16.49 -34.23 10.19
C GLU A 67 17.43 -33.06 9.76
N GLU A 68 17.86 -32.15 10.64
CA GLU A 68 17.35 -31.68 11.96
C GLU A 68 17.95 -30.29 12.32
N SER A 69 17.22 -29.50 13.11
CA SER A 69 17.57 -28.35 13.97
C SER A 69 18.97 -27.70 13.94
N ALA A 70 18.98 -26.36 13.80
CA ALA A 70 19.99 -25.51 14.44
C ALA A 70 19.37 -24.16 14.88
N GLU A 71 18.97 -24.12 16.16
CA GLU A 71 18.62 -22.93 16.92
C GLU A 71 19.81 -21.96 17.04
N SER A 72 19.63 -20.66 16.76
CA SER A 72 20.60 -19.63 17.16
C SER A 72 19.98 -18.24 17.32
N ALA A 73 19.88 -17.83 18.58
CA ALA A 73 19.68 -16.50 19.14
C ALA A 73 19.60 -15.27 18.19
N ALA A 74 18.53 -14.49 18.37
CA ALA A 74 18.53 -13.07 18.02
C ALA A 74 19.52 -12.29 18.90
N PRO A 75 20.26 -11.31 18.36
CA PRO A 75 20.87 -10.25 19.15
C PRO A 75 19.81 -9.19 19.49
N GLU A 76 19.75 -8.81 20.77
CA GLU A 76 18.87 -7.75 21.26
C GLU A 76 19.20 -6.41 20.59
N ALA A 77 18.20 -5.80 19.93
CA ALA A 77 18.35 -4.45 19.40
C ALA A 77 18.31 -3.44 20.55
N GLU A 78 19.47 -2.87 20.86
CA GLU A 78 19.66 -1.88 21.92
C GLU A 78 18.71 -0.68 21.74
N ALA A 79 17.89 -0.41 22.75
CA ALA A 79 16.82 0.58 22.66
C ALA A 79 17.36 2.01 22.56
N ALA A 80 17.50 2.52 21.33
CA ALA A 80 17.80 3.91 21.07
C ALA A 80 16.69 4.81 21.65
N ALA A 81 17.07 5.72 22.54
CA ALA A 81 16.13 6.52 23.31
C ALA A 81 15.23 7.40 22.43
N ALA A 82 13.92 7.31 22.63
CA ALA A 82 12.95 8.15 21.95
C ALA A 82 13.21 9.64 22.26
N PRO A 83 13.32 10.52 21.25
CA PRO A 83 13.43 11.96 21.48
C PRO A 83 12.13 12.50 22.09
N ALA A 84 12.25 13.47 23.00
CA ALA A 84 11.16 13.95 23.82
C ALA A 84 9.96 14.47 23.00
N ALA A 85 8.75 14.05 23.39
CA ALA A 85 7.51 14.51 22.80
C ALA A 85 7.38 16.04 22.93
N LYS A 86 7.36 16.73 21.78
CA LYS A 86 7.03 18.16 21.69
C LYS A 86 5.51 18.32 21.86
N GLU A 87 5.07 19.47 22.38
CA GLU A 87 3.68 19.72 22.77
C GLU A 87 2.67 19.45 21.64
N PRO A 88 1.47 18.89 21.94
CA PRO A 88 0.47 18.58 20.94
C PRO A 88 -0.07 19.87 20.32
N VAL A 89 0.24 20.07 19.04
CA VAL A 89 -0.38 21.10 18.21
C VAL A 89 -1.79 20.64 17.90
N GLU A 90 -2.81 21.47 18.16
CA GLU A 90 -4.14 21.26 17.56
C GLU A 90 -4.06 21.55 16.06
N GLU A 91 -3.63 20.54 15.29
CA GLU A 91 -3.78 20.52 13.85
C GLU A 91 -5.29 20.47 13.53
N GLY A 92 -5.79 21.51 12.88
CA GLY A 92 -7.15 21.52 12.34
C GLY A 92 -7.36 20.38 11.32
N PRO A 93 -8.61 20.11 10.90
CA PRO A 93 -8.89 19.02 9.98
C PRO A 93 -8.05 19.15 8.70
N ARG A 94 -7.19 18.16 8.46
CA ARG A 94 -6.34 18.10 7.27
C ARG A 94 -7.23 18.14 6.03
N GLN A 95 -6.88 19.01 5.10
CA GLN A 95 -7.60 19.19 3.84
C GLN A 95 -6.91 18.38 2.75
N ASN A 96 -7.67 17.84 1.78
CA ASN A 96 -7.09 17.11 0.66
C ASN A 96 -6.08 18.01 -0.07
N GLY A 97 -4.84 17.57 -0.17
CA GLY A 97 -3.74 18.36 -0.67
C GLY A 97 -2.38 17.80 -0.26
N VAL A 98 -1.32 18.48 -0.73
CA VAL A 98 0.06 18.16 -0.41
C VAL A 98 0.61 19.22 0.53
N ALA A 99 1.09 18.81 1.69
CA ALA A 99 1.79 19.64 2.64
C ALA A 99 3.29 19.28 2.65
N VAL A 100 4.15 20.27 2.44
CA VAL A 100 5.59 20.12 2.70
C VAL A 100 5.80 20.19 4.21
N GLY A 101 6.33 19.10 4.78
CA GLY A 101 6.55 18.94 6.20
C GLY A 101 7.92 19.46 6.65
N ASP A 102 7.97 19.99 7.88
CA ASP A 102 9.22 20.20 8.60
C ASP A 102 9.67 18.87 9.22
N TYR A 103 10.70 18.26 8.65
CA TYR A 103 11.20 16.95 9.09
C TYR A 103 11.70 16.96 10.55
N ASP A 104 12.36 18.04 11.00
CA ASP A 104 12.87 18.16 12.38
C ASP A 104 11.75 18.31 13.42
N ARG A 105 10.52 18.55 12.96
CA ARG A 105 9.32 18.70 13.79
C ARG A 105 8.36 17.52 13.69
N HIS A 106 8.12 17.00 12.48
CA HIS A 106 7.08 15.99 12.21
C HIS A 106 7.64 14.65 11.72
N GLY A 107 8.94 14.53 11.44
CA GLY A 107 9.55 13.32 10.90
C GLY A 107 9.17 13.00 9.44
N VAL A 108 8.48 13.91 8.74
CA VAL A 108 8.01 13.74 7.36
C VAL A 108 8.39 14.95 6.52
N HIS A 109 8.77 14.71 5.26
CA HIS A 109 9.11 15.77 4.28
C HIS A 109 7.89 16.16 3.45
N LEU A 110 7.00 15.21 3.19
CA LEU A 110 5.72 15.41 2.50
C LEU A 110 4.62 14.64 3.23
N ASP A 111 3.49 15.28 3.44
CA ASP A 111 2.24 14.69 3.90
C ASP A 111 1.17 14.94 2.83
N VAL A 112 0.61 13.88 2.25
CA VAL A 112 -0.30 13.91 1.12
C VAL A 112 -1.63 13.32 1.55
N LEU A 113 -2.68 14.13 1.70
CA LEU A 113 -4.04 13.61 1.95
C LEU A 113 -4.82 13.53 0.65
N CYS A 114 -5.04 12.31 0.15
CA CYS A 114 -5.66 12.05 -1.16
C CYS A 114 -6.99 11.28 -1.07
N ASP A 115 -7.80 11.38 -2.14
CA ASP A 115 -9.06 10.64 -2.22
C ASP A 115 -8.80 9.13 -2.39
N PRO A 116 -9.68 8.25 -1.85
CA PRO A 116 -9.49 6.78 -1.89
C PRO A 116 -9.19 6.18 -3.27
N GLN A 117 -9.69 6.81 -4.34
CA GLN A 117 -9.47 6.37 -5.72
C GLN A 117 -8.07 6.70 -6.27
N GLN A 118 -7.32 7.59 -5.61
CA GLN A 118 -6.03 8.11 -6.07
C GLN A 118 -4.83 7.41 -5.41
N VAL A 119 -5.07 6.54 -4.43
CA VAL A 119 -4.01 5.85 -3.65
C VAL A 119 -3.11 5.00 -4.55
N VAL A 120 -3.67 4.28 -5.53
CA VAL A 120 -2.87 3.48 -6.48
C VAL A 120 -1.98 4.39 -7.32
N THR A 121 -2.52 5.47 -7.88
CA THR A 121 -1.75 6.44 -8.68
C THR A 121 -0.69 7.18 -7.85
N ALA A 122 -0.93 7.42 -6.57
CA ALA A 122 0.07 7.96 -5.65
C ALA A 122 1.20 6.94 -5.40
N ALA A 123 0.87 5.65 -5.22
CA ALA A 123 1.84 4.58 -5.07
C ALA A 123 2.68 4.38 -6.36
N GLU A 124 2.05 4.39 -7.54
CA GLU A 124 2.74 4.31 -8.85
C GLU A 124 3.77 5.43 -9.02
N ILE A 125 3.40 6.68 -8.70
CA ILE A 125 4.32 7.83 -8.76
C ILE A 125 5.50 7.67 -7.80
N LEU A 126 5.26 7.11 -6.61
CA LEU A 126 6.29 6.92 -5.61
C LEU A 126 7.24 5.77 -5.98
N ASP A 127 6.74 4.68 -6.55
CA ASP A 127 7.55 3.55 -7.06
C ASP A 127 8.45 4.03 -8.22
N GLN A 128 7.87 4.76 -9.17
CA GLN A 128 8.58 5.43 -10.26
C GLN A 128 9.65 6.42 -9.76
N ALA A 129 9.39 7.11 -8.65
CA ALA A 129 10.35 7.99 -7.99
C ALA A 129 11.38 7.25 -7.09
N GLY A 130 11.41 5.91 -7.11
CA GLY A 130 12.38 5.11 -6.37
C GLY A 130 12.14 5.06 -4.86
N PHE A 131 10.92 5.33 -4.41
CA PHE A 131 10.52 5.11 -3.02
C PHE A 131 10.12 3.65 -2.80
N PHE A 132 10.46 3.12 -1.63
CA PHE A 132 9.92 1.86 -1.12
C PHE A 132 8.89 2.14 -0.03
N ILE A 133 7.99 1.19 0.19
CA ILE A 133 7.01 1.25 1.28
C ILE A 133 7.62 0.74 2.59
N GLU A 134 7.47 1.52 3.66
CA GLU A 134 7.97 1.24 5.00
C GLU A 134 6.89 0.59 5.88
N ALA A 135 5.65 1.09 5.82
CA ALA A 135 4.51 0.56 6.56
C ALA A 135 3.17 1.00 5.95
N ILE A 136 2.09 0.27 6.27
CA ILE A 136 0.70 0.74 6.12
C ILE A 136 0.03 0.65 7.48
N THR A 137 -0.57 1.75 7.93
CA THR A 137 -1.21 1.87 9.26
C THR A 137 -2.68 2.26 9.11
N GLY A 138 -3.58 1.50 9.75
CA GLY A 138 -4.98 1.88 9.91
C GLY A 138 -5.21 2.75 11.15
N VAL A 139 -6.11 3.73 11.06
CA VAL A 139 -6.52 4.60 12.18
C VAL A 139 -8.04 4.77 12.17
N ASP A 140 -8.69 4.32 13.24
CA ASP A 140 -10.12 4.54 13.45
C ASP A 140 -10.40 5.97 13.95
N TRP A 141 -11.12 6.78 13.18
CA TRP A 141 -11.59 8.12 13.55
C TRP A 141 -13.07 8.07 13.97
N LEU A 142 -13.34 7.34 15.05
CA LEU A 142 -14.68 7.07 15.61
C LEU A 142 -15.56 8.32 15.82
N LYS A 143 -15.00 9.50 16.13
CA LYS A 143 -15.80 10.75 16.29
C LYS A 143 -16.24 11.35 14.96
N GLU A 144 -15.48 11.07 13.91
CA GLU A 144 -15.66 11.59 12.56
C GLU A 144 -16.39 10.57 11.65
N ASP A 145 -16.64 9.36 12.14
CA ASP A 145 -17.18 8.19 11.39
C ASP A 145 -16.35 7.85 10.13
N GLN A 146 -15.02 7.95 10.26
CA GLN A 146 -14.06 7.64 9.19
C GLN A 146 -13.03 6.62 9.66
N MET A 147 -12.45 5.89 8.72
CA MET A 147 -11.17 5.22 8.87
C MET A 147 -10.14 5.99 8.04
N GLU A 148 -8.92 6.10 8.53
CA GLU A 148 -7.79 6.68 7.79
C GLU A 148 -6.74 5.60 7.58
N VAL A 149 -6.28 5.44 6.33
CA VAL A 149 -5.15 4.57 5.98
C VAL A 149 -3.96 5.45 5.67
N ILE A 150 -2.83 5.15 6.31
CA ILE A 150 -1.58 5.89 6.24
C ILE A 150 -0.53 4.97 5.62
N TYR A 151 0.08 5.41 4.54
CA TYR A 151 1.13 4.73 3.81
C TYR A 151 2.43 5.51 4.02
N ASP A 152 3.40 4.90 4.69
CA ASP A 152 4.72 5.47 4.92
C ASP A 152 5.70 5.01 3.83
N TYR A 153 6.36 5.96 3.16
CA TYR A 153 7.32 5.71 2.08
C TYR A 153 8.67 6.35 2.39
N ASN A 154 9.75 5.73 1.93
CA ASN A 154 11.12 6.14 2.22
C ASN A 154 12.05 5.81 1.02
N ARG A 155 13.31 6.29 1.03
CA ARG A 155 14.29 6.07 -0.06
C ARG A 155 15.55 5.35 0.41
N THR A 156 16.12 4.52 -0.47
CA THR A 156 17.35 3.74 -0.21
C THR A 156 18.63 4.41 -0.73
N ASP A 157 18.53 5.54 -1.43
CA ASP A 157 19.64 6.22 -2.12
C ASP A 157 20.54 7.07 -1.19
N GLY A 158 20.40 6.90 0.13
CA GLY A 158 21.17 7.61 1.15
C GLY A 158 20.71 9.06 1.38
N ARG A 159 19.68 9.54 0.67
CA ARG A 159 19.00 10.79 1.01
C ARG A 159 17.78 10.50 1.86
N LEU A 160 17.76 11.09 3.05
CA LEU A 160 16.62 10.98 3.96
C LEU A 160 15.43 11.72 3.33
N CYS A 161 14.44 10.96 2.87
CA CYS A 161 13.16 11.49 2.39
C CYS A 161 12.05 10.54 2.81
N ARG A 162 11.27 10.96 3.81
CA ARG A 162 10.05 10.25 4.25
C ARG A 162 8.83 10.98 3.71
N VAL A 163 8.02 10.27 2.94
CA VAL A 163 6.75 10.73 2.37
C VAL A 163 5.62 9.93 2.99
N VAL A 164 4.56 10.60 3.40
CA VAL A 164 3.36 9.94 3.94
C VAL A 164 2.19 10.24 3.03
N VAL A 165 1.52 9.19 2.55
CA VAL A 165 0.24 9.30 1.85
C VAL A 165 -0.86 8.84 2.79
N ARG A 166 -1.87 9.70 3.00
CA ARG A 166 -3.05 9.43 3.81
C ARG A 166 -4.27 9.39 2.90
N THR A 167 -5.24 8.58 3.28
CA THR A 167 -6.59 8.64 2.71
C THR A 167 -7.64 8.39 3.78
N ARG A 168 -8.84 8.95 3.60
CA ARG A 168 -9.98 8.75 4.51
C ARG A 168 -11.13 8.06 3.78
N ILE A 169 -11.68 7.04 4.41
CA ILE A 169 -12.79 6.22 3.92
C ILE A 169 -13.92 6.17 4.96
N PRO A 170 -15.18 6.00 4.56
CA PRO A 170 -16.30 5.82 5.50
C PRO A 170 -16.09 4.61 6.41
N ARG A 171 -16.37 4.76 7.72
CA ARG A 171 -16.21 3.68 8.71
C ARG A 171 -17.23 2.56 8.58
N ALA A 172 -18.44 2.87 8.10
CA ALA A 172 -19.51 1.89 7.94
C ALA A 172 -19.24 0.86 6.83
N GLU A 173 -18.49 1.24 5.79
CA GLU A 173 -18.08 0.35 4.70
C GLU A 173 -16.65 0.75 4.25
N PRO A 174 -15.62 0.36 5.03
CA PRO A 174 -14.26 0.82 4.80
C PRO A 174 -13.65 0.00 3.66
N GLU A 175 -13.61 0.57 2.47
CA GLU A 175 -13.11 -0.10 1.27
C GLU A 175 -12.21 0.82 0.41
N LEU A 176 -11.05 0.28 0.03
CA LEU A 176 -9.98 1.01 -0.66
C LEU A 176 -9.40 0.14 -1.80
N PRO A 177 -8.85 0.70 -2.90
CA PRO A 177 -8.02 -0.09 -3.82
C PRO A 177 -6.74 -0.60 -3.15
N SER A 178 -6.35 -1.83 -3.46
CA SER A 178 -5.07 -2.41 -3.04
C SER A 178 -3.90 -1.81 -3.81
N ILE A 179 -2.78 -1.58 -3.14
CA ILE A 179 -1.50 -1.25 -3.79
C ILE A 179 -0.54 -2.46 -3.88
N ALA A 180 -0.95 -3.66 -3.48
CA ALA A 180 -0.12 -4.86 -3.49
C ALA A 180 0.40 -5.25 -4.90
N ASN A 181 -0.27 -4.80 -5.96
CA ASN A 181 0.16 -4.97 -7.34
C ASN A 181 1.28 -4.00 -7.77
N VAL A 182 1.45 -2.87 -7.06
CA VAL A 182 2.56 -1.92 -7.24
C VAL A 182 3.69 -2.28 -6.29
N TYR A 183 3.37 -2.43 -5.00
CA TYR A 183 4.31 -2.78 -3.94
C TYR A 183 3.97 -4.15 -3.34
N PRO A 184 4.69 -5.23 -3.71
CA PRO A 184 4.43 -6.57 -3.17
C PRO A 184 4.51 -6.66 -1.63
N GLY A 185 5.31 -5.78 -1.00
CA GLY A 185 5.39 -5.66 0.46
C GLY A 185 4.08 -5.22 1.13
N ALA A 186 3.21 -4.50 0.42
CA ALA A 186 1.91 -4.08 0.93
C ALA A 186 0.97 -5.25 1.23
N ASN A 187 1.19 -6.44 0.64
CA ASN A 187 0.33 -7.61 0.82
C ASN A 187 0.10 -7.95 2.32
N TRP A 188 1.18 -8.01 3.10
CA TRP A 188 1.10 -8.30 4.53
C TRP A 188 0.41 -7.19 5.32
N HIS A 189 0.72 -5.92 5.02
CA HIS A 189 0.16 -4.79 5.75
C HIS A 189 -1.32 -4.51 5.41
N GLU A 190 -1.74 -4.72 4.16
CA GLU A 190 -3.16 -4.62 3.76
C GLU A 190 -3.98 -5.75 4.39
N ARG A 191 -3.40 -6.96 4.54
CA ARG A 191 -4.02 -8.05 5.31
C ARG A 191 -4.08 -7.77 6.81
N GLU A 192 -3.05 -7.18 7.40
CA GLU A 192 -3.07 -6.75 8.81
C GLU A 192 -4.15 -5.69 9.06
N ALA A 193 -4.24 -4.68 8.18
CA ALA A 193 -5.26 -3.64 8.24
C ALA A 193 -6.68 -4.22 8.06
N TYR A 194 -6.86 -5.22 7.20
CA TYR A 194 -8.11 -5.98 7.10
C TYR A 194 -8.42 -6.74 8.40
N ASP A 195 -7.46 -7.49 8.93
CA ASP A 195 -7.66 -8.39 10.07
C ASP A 195 -7.99 -7.63 11.36
N PHE A 196 -7.36 -6.46 11.57
CA PHE A 196 -7.53 -5.67 12.80
C PHE A 196 -8.54 -4.52 12.74
N PHE A 197 -8.81 -3.96 11.54
CA PHE A 197 -9.71 -2.82 11.36
C PHE A 197 -10.88 -3.07 10.40
N GLY A 198 -10.93 -4.23 9.73
CA GLY A 198 -12.00 -4.59 8.78
C GLY A 198 -11.92 -3.86 7.44
N ILE A 199 -10.82 -3.18 7.15
CA ILE A 199 -10.63 -2.40 5.92
C ILE A 199 -10.45 -3.35 4.73
N ARG A 200 -11.33 -3.26 3.73
CA ARG A 200 -11.33 -4.16 2.56
C ARG A 200 -10.51 -3.56 1.42
N PHE A 201 -9.54 -4.33 0.90
CA PHE A 201 -8.66 -3.90 -0.19
C PHE A 201 -9.08 -4.56 -1.52
N ARG A 202 -9.72 -3.78 -2.41
CA ARG A 202 -10.15 -4.24 -3.75
C ARG A 202 -8.94 -4.52 -4.64
N GLY A 203 -8.92 -5.69 -5.28
CA GLY A 203 -7.83 -6.11 -6.16
C GLY A 203 -6.60 -6.66 -5.43
N HIS A 204 -6.70 -6.89 -4.12
CA HIS A 204 -5.66 -7.57 -3.34
C HIS A 204 -5.58 -9.07 -3.71
N PRO A 205 -4.39 -9.67 -3.86
CA PRO A 205 -4.24 -11.04 -4.37
C PRO A 205 -4.73 -12.14 -3.42
N ASP A 206 -4.60 -11.96 -2.10
CA ASP A 206 -5.01 -12.92 -1.06
C ASP A 206 -5.47 -12.17 0.18
N LEU A 207 -6.69 -11.62 0.16
CA LEU A 207 -7.24 -10.86 1.31
C LEU A 207 -7.87 -11.79 2.34
N THR A 208 -7.03 -12.53 3.05
CA THR A 208 -7.41 -13.41 4.17
C THR A 208 -6.73 -12.98 5.47
N ARG A 209 -7.38 -13.30 6.61
CA ARG A 209 -6.84 -13.05 7.97
C ARG A 209 -5.46 -13.70 8.14
N ILE A 210 -4.62 -13.13 9.02
CA ILE A 210 -3.22 -13.55 9.22
C ILE A 210 -2.80 -13.67 10.68
N LEU A 211 -3.44 -12.93 11.58
CA LEU A 211 -3.08 -12.80 12.99
C LEU A 211 -4.22 -13.25 13.90
N LEU A 212 -5.48 -13.05 13.49
CA LEU A 212 -6.66 -13.55 14.20
C LEU A 212 -7.10 -14.93 13.65
N PRO A 213 -7.86 -15.71 14.44
CA PRO A 213 -8.50 -16.93 13.97
C PRO A 213 -9.35 -16.71 12.71
N GLU A 214 -9.39 -17.71 11.82
CA GLU A 214 -10.15 -17.66 10.56
C GLU A 214 -11.65 -17.40 10.76
N ASP A 215 -12.19 -17.84 11.90
CA ASP A 215 -13.59 -17.70 12.31
C ASP A 215 -13.90 -16.43 13.13
N ALA A 216 -12.93 -15.54 13.34
CA ALA A 216 -13.15 -14.29 14.05
C ALA A 216 -14.19 -13.40 13.34
N ASP A 217 -15.14 -12.86 14.09
CA ASP A 217 -16.20 -11.95 13.65
C ASP A 217 -15.99 -10.49 14.12
N PHE A 218 -14.85 -10.23 14.77
CA PHE A 218 -14.50 -8.94 15.37
C PHE A 218 -13.22 -8.33 14.76
N TYR A 219 -12.97 -7.07 15.13
CA TYR A 219 -11.83 -6.25 14.71
C TYR A 219 -11.28 -5.49 15.93
N PRO A 220 -10.20 -5.98 16.57
CA PRO A 220 -9.80 -5.56 17.92
C PRO A 220 -9.19 -4.16 18.03
N LEU A 221 -8.80 -3.53 16.92
CA LEU A 221 -8.23 -2.17 16.93
C LEU A 221 -9.26 -1.07 16.64
N LEU A 222 -10.56 -1.43 16.50
CA LEU A 222 -11.65 -0.46 16.50
C LEU A 222 -11.84 0.16 17.90
N LYS A 223 -12.06 1.47 17.96
CA LYS A 223 -12.15 2.24 19.22
C LYS A 223 -13.42 1.98 20.03
N ASP A 224 -14.43 1.35 19.44
CA ASP A 224 -15.66 0.88 20.07
C ASP A 224 -15.65 -0.63 20.39
N PHE A 225 -14.59 -1.36 20.02
CA PHE A 225 -14.43 -2.76 20.38
C PHE A 225 -14.33 -2.93 21.90
N THR A 226 -15.12 -3.86 22.43
CA THR A 226 -15.10 -4.27 23.84
C THR A 226 -14.92 -5.79 23.89
N PRO A 227 -13.89 -6.31 24.57
CA PRO A 227 -13.61 -7.76 24.66
C PRO A 227 -14.50 -8.50 25.66
#